data_AF-A0A379EY65-F1
#
_entry.id   AF-A0A379EY65-F1
#
_cell.length_a   1.000
_cell.length_b   1.000
_cell.length_c   1.000
_cell.angle_alpha   90.00
_cell.angle_beta   90.00
_cell.angle_gamma   90.00
#
_symmetry.space_group_name_H-M   'P 1'
#
loop_
_entity.id
_entity.type
_entity.pdbx_description
1 polymer ?
#
loop_
_entity_poly.entity_id
_entity_poly.type
_entity_poly.pdbx_seq_one_letter_code
_entity_poly.pdbx_strand_id
1 'polypeptide(L)'
;MRRINQRMAMLLEKSVPANKELISKVCESILSKIKVAECCILYDANNDINTSFINNISEQIEKQGDRTGLEMWHNEICLSAFEGFSLSCILPFIEQFKQRLNAVYPRPYCLIVYITNTQDIYFRFHVYRKDERMWINIDIEADANPLLYDLEERLNIDSIIQRIQDFKEEYVECFDPISDDALQLAQENIPFQLPADYIKLLQFSNGILICGDEVLGINHKPFDLIKAYKTEHEATQVYMPSHIVPFAPDGRGNYYCFDVHKGNQIVFWVANHQYSEEDKPEVVNSDFCDWFNEVMIDWCIELEGQDIFK
;
A
#
# COMPACT_ATOMS: atom_id res chain seq x y z
N MET A 1 -6.77 -10.83 2.44
CA MET A 1 -7.92 -11.75 2.51
C MET A 1 -8.12 -12.52 1.20
N ARG A 2 -8.13 -13.87 1.26
CA ARG A 2 -8.48 -14.73 0.12
C ARG A 2 -9.91 -15.25 0.27
N ARG A 3 -10.70 -15.24 -0.81
CA ARG A 3 -12.01 -15.91 -0.87
C ARG A 3 -12.14 -16.74 -2.14
N ILE A 4 -12.86 -17.85 -2.02
CA ILE A 4 -13.03 -18.86 -3.05
C ILE A 4 -14.50 -19.28 -3.02
N ASN A 5 -15.17 -19.34 -4.17
CA ASN A 5 -16.53 -19.86 -4.23
C ASN A 5 -16.54 -21.40 -4.22
N GLN A 6 -17.70 -21.99 -3.92
CA GLN A 6 -17.81 -23.45 -3.79
C GLN A 6 -17.35 -24.20 -5.04
N ARG A 7 -17.64 -23.67 -6.23
CA ARG A 7 -17.25 -24.28 -7.51
C ARG A 7 -15.73 -24.33 -7.68
N MET A 8 -15.03 -23.25 -7.36
CA MET A 8 -13.57 -23.20 -7.40
C MET A 8 -12.94 -24.09 -6.33
N ALA A 9 -13.48 -24.10 -5.12
CA ALA A 9 -12.98 -24.95 -4.04
C ALA A 9 -12.96 -26.44 -4.45
N MET A 10 -14.05 -26.94 -5.04
CA MET A 10 -14.16 -28.32 -5.54
C MET A 10 -13.13 -28.68 -6.62
N LEU A 11 -12.68 -27.68 -7.41
CA LEU A 11 -11.67 -27.89 -8.45
C LEU A 11 -10.25 -27.93 -7.88
N LEU A 12 -9.97 -27.13 -6.85
CA LEU A 12 -8.64 -27.03 -6.25
C LEU A 12 -8.30 -28.21 -5.31
N GLU A 13 -9.30 -28.88 -4.74
CA GLU A 13 -9.13 -30.05 -3.84
C GLU A 13 -8.42 -31.26 -4.50
N LYS A 14 -8.34 -31.31 -5.84
CA LYS A 14 -7.81 -32.47 -6.59
C LYS A 14 -6.40 -32.26 -7.18
N SER A 15 -5.63 -31.32 -6.63
CA SER A 15 -4.39 -30.87 -7.27
C SER A 15 -3.16 -31.74 -6.98
N VAL A 16 -2.40 -32.03 -8.04
CA VAL A 16 -1.06 -32.64 -8.06
C VAL A 16 -0.02 -31.53 -7.75
N PRO A 17 1.19 -31.84 -7.22
CA PRO A 17 2.23 -30.83 -7.02
C PRO A 17 2.49 -29.95 -8.25
N ALA A 18 2.54 -28.63 -8.04
CA ALA A 18 2.76 -27.66 -9.11
C ALA A 18 4.23 -27.58 -9.55
N ASN A 19 4.46 -27.30 -10.84
CA ASN A 19 5.79 -27.04 -11.36
C ASN A 19 6.25 -25.60 -11.02
N LYS A 20 7.13 -25.46 -10.03
CA LYS A 20 7.65 -24.16 -9.57
C LYS A 20 8.39 -23.37 -10.65
N GLU A 21 9.10 -24.04 -11.55
CA GLU A 21 9.84 -23.38 -12.63
C GLU A 21 8.89 -22.75 -13.65
N LEU A 22 7.81 -23.46 -13.99
CA LEU A 22 6.76 -22.92 -14.85
C LEU A 22 6.15 -21.66 -14.24
N ILE A 23 5.79 -21.69 -12.96
CA ILE A 23 5.17 -20.55 -12.28
C ILE A 23 6.10 -19.32 -12.30
N SER A 24 7.39 -19.51 -12.04
CA SER A 24 8.38 -18.41 -12.11
C SER A 24 8.43 -17.78 -13.50
N LYS A 25 8.48 -18.59 -14.57
CA LYS A 25 8.51 -18.11 -15.96
C LYS A 25 7.25 -17.36 -16.34
N VAL A 26 6.08 -17.86 -15.91
CA VAL A 26 4.80 -17.18 -16.16
C VAL A 26 4.75 -15.83 -15.45
N CYS A 27 5.18 -15.77 -14.18
CA CYS A 27 5.27 -14.50 -13.46
C CYS A 27 6.19 -13.51 -14.17
N GLU A 28 7.40 -13.93 -14.54
CA GLU A 28 8.37 -13.09 -15.27
C GLU A 28 7.81 -12.58 -16.60
N SER A 29 7.16 -13.46 -17.38
CA SER A 29 6.56 -13.09 -18.67
C SER A 29 5.44 -12.06 -18.54
N ILE A 30 4.68 -12.08 -17.44
CA ILE A 30 3.61 -11.12 -17.20
C ILE A 30 4.22 -9.80 -16.70
N LEU A 31 5.06 -9.87 -15.66
CA LEU A 31 5.67 -8.69 -15.01
C LEU A 31 6.50 -7.87 -16.00
N SER A 32 7.22 -8.51 -16.92
CA SER A 32 8.06 -7.80 -17.91
C SER A 32 7.26 -6.93 -18.89
N LYS A 33 5.94 -7.09 -18.95
CA LYS A 33 5.04 -6.33 -19.82
C LYS A 33 4.19 -5.33 -19.05
N ILE A 34 4.35 -5.21 -17.73
CA ILE A 34 3.64 -4.22 -16.94
C ILE A 34 4.25 -2.85 -17.18
N LYS A 35 3.38 -1.85 -17.34
CA LYS A 35 3.73 -0.43 -17.45
C LYS A 35 2.95 0.37 -16.42
N VAL A 36 3.59 1.41 -15.92
CA VAL A 36 2.97 2.38 -15.01
C VAL A 36 2.48 3.57 -15.83
N ALA A 37 1.21 3.93 -15.68
CA ALA A 37 0.62 5.13 -16.26
C ALA A 37 -0.04 5.92 -15.14
N GLU A 38 0.63 6.99 -14.68
CA GLU A 38 0.28 7.73 -13.46
C GLU A 38 0.13 6.79 -12.24
N CYS A 39 -1.09 6.59 -11.76
CA CYS A 39 -1.43 5.76 -10.61
C CYS A 39 -1.99 4.39 -11.00
N CYS A 40 -2.01 4.06 -12.30
CA CYS A 40 -2.49 2.79 -12.83
C CYS A 40 -1.33 1.84 -13.16
N ILE A 41 -1.54 0.56 -12.86
CA ILE A 41 -0.63 -0.53 -13.22
C ILE A 41 -1.28 -1.35 -14.33
N LEU A 42 -0.71 -1.30 -15.53
CA LEU A 42 -1.34 -1.83 -16.74
C LEU A 42 -0.47 -2.90 -17.41
N TYR A 43 -1.05 -4.05 -17.72
CA TYR A 43 -0.44 -5.11 -18.51
C TYR A 43 -0.51 -4.77 -19.99
N ASP A 44 0.65 -4.61 -20.62
CA ASP A 44 0.77 -4.25 -22.03
C ASP A 44 0.97 -5.50 -22.91
N ALA A 45 -0.12 -6.22 -23.16
CA ALA A 45 -0.08 -7.46 -23.94
C ALA A 45 0.55 -7.29 -25.33
N ASN A 46 0.28 -6.15 -25.98
CA ASN A 46 0.51 -5.90 -27.41
C ASN A 46 1.50 -4.75 -27.70
N ASN A 47 2.12 -4.15 -26.69
CA ASN A 47 2.94 -2.93 -26.81
C ASN A 47 2.16 -1.67 -27.22
N ASP A 48 0.88 -1.58 -26.84
CA ASP A 48 -0.02 -0.49 -27.20
C ASP A 48 0.06 0.69 -26.21
N ILE A 49 0.58 0.46 -25.00
CA ILE A 49 0.71 1.49 -23.96
C ILE A 49 2.01 2.29 -24.22
N ASN A 50 1.89 3.28 -25.10
CA ASN A 50 2.96 4.19 -25.49
C ASN A 50 2.80 5.59 -24.84
N THR A 51 3.73 6.51 -25.10
CA THR A 51 3.71 7.87 -24.55
C THR A 51 2.40 8.62 -24.88
N SER A 52 1.83 8.42 -26.06
CA SER A 52 0.57 9.07 -26.43
C SER A 52 -0.62 8.52 -25.64
N PHE A 53 -0.60 7.23 -25.29
CA PHE A 53 -1.60 6.65 -24.39
C PHE A 53 -1.47 7.25 -22.99
N ILE A 54 -0.25 7.29 -22.45
CA ILE A 54 0.02 7.81 -21.10
C ILE A 54 -0.36 9.29 -21.00
N ASN A 55 -0.06 10.11 -22.01
CA ASN A 55 -0.42 11.53 -22.01
C ASN A 55 -1.93 11.79 -22.01
N ASN A 56 -2.74 10.81 -22.45
CA ASN A 56 -4.20 10.90 -22.50
C ASN A 56 -4.87 9.97 -21.48
N ILE A 57 -4.16 9.53 -20.45
CA ILE A 57 -4.64 8.52 -19.50
C ILE A 57 -5.94 8.93 -18.80
N SER A 58 -6.12 10.23 -18.48
CA SER A 58 -7.33 10.74 -17.84
C SER A 58 -8.59 10.50 -18.70
N GLU A 59 -8.49 10.66 -20.02
CA GLU A 59 -9.60 10.37 -20.94
C GLU A 59 -9.88 8.86 -21.02
N GLN A 60 -8.86 8.02 -20.90
CA GLN A 60 -9.03 6.57 -20.88
C GLN A 60 -9.71 6.10 -19.60
N ILE A 61 -9.33 6.68 -18.45
CA ILE A 61 -9.98 6.44 -17.15
C ILE A 61 -11.46 6.83 -17.23
N GLU A 62 -11.77 8.03 -17.74
CA GLU A 62 -13.17 8.48 -17.84
C GLU A 62 -14.02 7.55 -18.73
N LYS A 63 -13.47 7.07 -19.85
CA LYS A 63 -14.15 6.11 -20.74
C LYS A 63 -14.46 4.79 -20.06
N GLN A 64 -13.60 4.34 -19.15
CA GLN A 64 -13.77 3.09 -18.40
C GLN A 64 -14.48 3.30 -17.05
N GLY A 65 -14.91 4.53 -16.76
CA GLY A 65 -15.59 4.93 -15.54
C GLY A 65 -14.63 5.37 -14.44
N ASP A 66 -13.65 4.52 -14.11
CA ASP A 66 -12.63 4.79 -13.10
C ASP A 66 -11.31 4.04 -13.40
N ARG A 67 -10.33 4.17 -12.50
CA ARG A 67 -9.00 3.59 -12.68
C ARG A 67 -9.05 2.07 -12.59
N THR A 68 -9.86 1.55 -11.67
CA THR A 68 -10.11 0.12 -11.50
C THR A 68 -10.72 -0.49 -12.77
N GLY A 69 -11.67 0.19 -13.41
CA GLY A 69 -12.25 -0.20 -14.70
C GLY A 69 -11.22 -0.23 -15.82
N LEU A 70 -10.34 0.77 -15.88
CA LEU A 70 -9.23 0.78 -16.85
C LEU A 70 -8.25 -0.38 -16.62
N GLU A 71 -7.83 -0.60 -15.39
CA GLU A 71 -6.94 -1.72 -15.03
C GLU A 71 -7.59 -3.06 -15.35
N MET A 72 -8.89 -3.24 -15.05
CA MET A 72 -9.63 -4.46 -15.39
C MET A 72 -9.72 -4.74 -16.88
N TRP A 73 -9.76 -3.70 -17.71
CA TRP A 73 -9.76 -3.86 -19.16
C TRP A 73 -8.40 -4.35 -19.70
N HIS A 74 -7.30 -3.85 -19.14
CA HIS A 74 -5.95 -4.17 -19.62
C HIS A 74 -5.35 -5.42 -18.95
N ASN A 75 -5.70 -5.69 -17.70
CA ASN A 75 -5.02 -6.66 -16.86
C ASN A 75 -5.68 -8.04 -16.89
N GLU A 76 -6.37 -8.40 -17.96
CA GLU A 76 -6.91 -9.75 -18.15
C GLU A 76 -5.94 -10.63 -18.95
N ILE A 77 -5.60 -11.77 -18.38
CA ILE A 77 -4.58 -12.67 -18.90
C ILE A 77 -5.12 -14.10 -18.90
N CYS A 78 -5.12 -14.74 -20.07
CA CYS A 78 -5.43 -16.17 -20.18
C CYS A 78 -4.22 -16.99 -19.73
N LEU A 79 -4.26 -17.51 -18.50
CA LEU A 79 -3.20 -18.35 -17.95
C LEU A 79 -3.12 -19.70 -18.66
N SER A 80 -4.24 -20.21 -19.17
CA SER A 80 -4.27 -21.43 -19.99
C SER A 80 -3.49 -21.31 -21.30
N ALA A 81 -3.13 -20.10 -21.74
CA ALA A 81 -2.27 -19.91 -22.91
C ALA A 81 -0.79 -20.26 -22.64
N PHE A 82 -0.38 -20.38 -21.37
CA PHE A 82 0.96 -20.82 -21.01
C PHE A 82 1.00 -22.35 -20.94
N GLU A 83 1.91 -22.94 -21.72
CA GLU A 83 2.05 -24.40 -21.82
C GLU A 83 2.26 -25.04 -20.43
N GLY A 84 1.40 -25.99 -20.08
CA GLY A 84 1.47 -26.72 -18.81
C GLY A 84 0.80 -26.01 -17.62
N PHE A 85 0.29 -24.79 -17.79
CA PHE A 85 -0.45 -24.12 -16.72
C PHE A 85 -1.78 -24.84 -16.47
N SER A 86 -2.05 -25.18 -15.21
CA SER A 86 -3.20 -25.99 -14.83
C SER A 86 -3.74 -25.59 -13.45
N LEU A 87 -4.83 -26.22 -13.01
CA LEU A 87 -5.48 -25.90 -11.73
C LEU A 87 -4.53 -25.95 -10.53
N SER A 88 -3.56 -26.86 -10.51
CA SER A 88 -2.57 -26.95 -9.44
C SER A 88 -1.64 -25.74 -9.36
N CYS A 89 -1.50 -24.99 -10.46
CA CYS A 89 -0.64 -23.81 -10.52
C CYS A 89 -1.31 -22.56 -9.93
N ILE A 90 -2.64 -22.54 -9.77
CA ILE A 90 -3.40 -21.33 -9.41
C ILE A 90 -2.92 -20.73 -8.07
N LEU A 91 -2.98 -21.49 -6.98
CA LEU A 91 -2.61 -20.96 -5.66
C LEU A 91 -1.12 -20.57 -5.58
N PRO A 92 -0.16 -21.42 -6.00
CA PRO A 92 1.25 -21.04 -5.99
C PRO A 92 1.55 -19.84 -6.90
N PHE A 93 0.87 -19.71 -8.05
CA PHE A 93 0.99 -18.56 -8.93
C PHE A 93 0.54 -17.28 -8.25
N ILE A 94 -0.63 -17.27 -7.60
CA ILE A 94 -1.14 -16.08 -6.91
C ILE A 94 -0.16 -15.61 -5.83
N GLU A 95 0.37 -16.52 -5.01
CA GLU A 95 1.33 -16.13 -3.98
C GLU A 95 2.61 -15.54 -4.57
N GLN A 96 3.21 -16.24 -5.55
CA GLN A 96 4.47 -15.79 -6.15
C GLN A 96 4.30 -14.51 -6.98
N PHE A 97 3.20 -14.39 -7.72
CA PHE A 97 2.91 -13.21 -8.53
C PHE A 97 2.64 -12.00 -7.63
N LYS A 98 1.83 -12.15 -6.58
CA LYS A 98 1.59 -11.08 -5.59
C LYS A 98 2.88 -10.56 -4.98
N GLN A 99 3.71 -11.46 -4.46
CA GLN A 99 5.01 -11.09 -3.86
C GLN A 99 5.90 -10.32 -4.84
N ARG A 100 6.04 -10.81 -6.07
CA ARG A 100 6.89 -10.17 -7.07
C ARG A 100 6.30 -8.86 -7.59
N LEU A 101 4.98 -8.79 -7.76
CA LEU A 101 4.30 -7.57 -8.19
C LEU A 101 4.49 -6.47 -7.15
N ASN A 102 4.29 -6.76 -5.86
CA ASN A 102 4.51 -5.81 -4.78
C ASN A 102 5.96 -5.36 -4.63
N ALA A 103 6.91 -6.27 -4.82
CA ALA A 103 8.33 -5.93 -4.78
C ALA A 103 8.74 -4.92 -5.86
N VAL A 104 8.05 -4.90 -7.02
CA VAL A 104 8.35 -3.98 -8.12
C VAL A 104 7.46 -2.74 -8.08
N TYR A 105 6.19 -2.91 -7.71
CA TYR A 105 5.16 -1.86 -7.71
C TYR A 105 4.35 -1.95 -6.40
N PRO A 106 4.84 -1.41 -5.28
CA PRO A 106 4.20 -1.56 -3.99
C PRO A 106 2.84 -0.84 -3.94
N ARG A 107 1.75 -1.61 -3.96
CA ARG A 107 0.36 -1.15 -3.90
C ARG A 107 -0.51 -2.26 -3.33
N PRO A 108 -1.67 -1.96 -2.70
CA PRO A 108 -2.63 -3.01 -2.38
C PRO A 108 -3.24 -3.54 -3.69
N TYR A 109 -3.11 -4.84 -3.98
CA TYR A 109 -3.71 -5.45 -5.16
C TYR A 109 -4.93 -6.31 -4.83
N CYS A 110 -5.89 -6.31 -5.74
CA CYS A 110 -6.91 -7.35 -5.83
C CYS A 110 -6.56 -8.26 -7.00
N LEU A 111 -6.28 -9.53 -6.71
CA LEU A 111 -5.96 -10.58 -7.67
C LEU A 111 -7.18 -11.48 -7.84
N ILE A 112 -7.63 -11.70 -9.07
CA ILE A 112 -8.84 -12.48 -9.36
C ILE A 112 -8.46 -13.59 -10.33
N VAL A 113 -8.87 -14.82 -10.03
CA VAL A 113 -8.77 -15.96 -10.94
C VAL A 113 -10.16 -16.54 -11.13
N TYR A 114 -10.56 -16.73 -12.38
CA TYR A 114 -11.81 -17.41 -12.71
C TYR A 114 -11.59 -18.42 -13.83
N ILE A 115 -12.47 -19.41 -13.88
CA ILE A 115 -12.43 -20.47 -14.90
C ILE A 115 -13.67 -20.34 -15.76
N THR A 116 -13.50 -20.24 -17.07
CA THR A 116 -14.63 -20.14 -18.00
C THR A 116 -15.31 -21.49 -18.19
N ASN A 117 -16.48 -21.48 -18.82
CA ASN A 117 -17.16 -22.70 -19.25
C ASN A 117 -16.35 -23.55 -20.25
N THR A 118 -15.38 -22.94 -20.95
CA THR A 118 -14.43 -23.64 -21.83
C THR A 118 -13.24 -24.25 -21.07
N GLN A 119 -13.24 -24.16 -19.74
CA GLN A 119 -12.16 -24.59 -18.84
C GLN A 119 -10.86 -23.80 -18.97
N ASP A 120 -10.92 -22.61 -19.57
CA ASP A 120 -9.78 -21.70 -19.62
C ASP A 120 -9.65 -20.97 -18.28
N ILE A 121 -8.42 -20.89 -17.77
CA ILE A 121 -8.08 -20.19 -16.53
C ILE A 121 -7.68 -18.77 -16.90
N TYR A 122 -8.43 -17.80 -16.38
CA TYR A 122 -8.14 -16.38 -16.55
C TYR A 122 -7.69 -15.77 -15.24
N PHE A 123 -6.76 -14.84 -15.34
CA PHE A 123 -6.24 -14.05 -14.24
C PHE A 123 -6.45 -12.57 -14.54
N ARG A 124 -6.92 -11.86 -13.53
CA ARG A 124 -7.07 -10.41 -13.52
C ARG A 124 -6.42 -9.82 -12.29
N PHE A 125 -5.90 -8.60 -12.40
CA PHE A 125 -5.43 -7.86 -11.24
C PHE A 125 -5.68 -6.36 -11.39
N HIS A 126 -5.91 -5.68 -10.28
CA HIS A 126 -5.98 -4.22 -10.23
C HIS A 126 -5.44 -3.71 -8.90
N VAL A 127 -5.07 -2.43 -8.87
CA VAL A 127 -4.79 -1.75 -7.61
C VAL A 127 -6.12 -1.58 -6.87
N TYR A 128 -6.19 -2.05 -5.64
CA TYR A 128 -7.37 -1.91 -4.81
C TYR A 128 -7.50 -0.48 -4.30
N ARG A 129 -8.61 0.16 -4.64
CA ARG A 129 -8.97 1.51 -4.19
C ARG A 129 -10.32 1.42 -3.49
N LYS A 130 -10.39 1.90 -2.23
CA LYS A 130 -11.57 1.72 -1.37
C LYS A 130 -12.83 2.37 -1.94
N ASP A 131 -12.65 3.49 -2.63
CA ASP A 131 -13.69 4.27 -3.32
C ASP A 131 -14.18 3.61 -4.62
N GLU A 132 -13.33 2.85 -5.31
CA GLU A 132 -13.63 2.20 -6.60
C GLU A 132 -14.02 0.70 -6.47
N ARG A 133 -13.79 0.10 -5.29
CA ARG A 133 -14.13 -1.30 -4.93
C ARG A 133 -13.32 -2.34 -5.73
N MET A 134 -13.75 -3.60 -5.70
CA MET A 134 -13.04 -4.77 -6.27
C MET A 134 -13.53 -5.19 -7.67
N TRP A 135 -14.52 -4.48 -8.22
CA TRP A 135 -15.18 -4.81 -9.50
C TRP A 135 -15.83 -6.22 -9.60
N ILE A 136 -15.83 -6.99 -8.51
CA ILE A 136 -16.53 -8.26 -8.34
C ILE A 136 -17.76 -8.10 -7.43
N ASN A 137 -18.72 -9.00 -7.55
CA ASN A 137 -19.88 -9.02 -6.65
C ASN A 137 -19.44 -9.33 -5.21
N ILE A 138 -20.04 -8.65 -4.23
CA ILE A 138 -19.83 -8.93 -2.80
C ILE A 138 -20.19 -10.38 -2.48
N ASP A 139 -21.25 -10.88 -3.11
CA ASP A 139 -21.61 -12.29 -3.06
C ASP A 139 -20.86 -13.06 -4.17
N ILE A 140 -19.72 -13.63 -3.80
CA ILE A 140 -18.88 -14.43 -4.70
C ILE A 140 -19.57 -15.71 -5.18
N GLU A 141 -20.55 -16.23 -4.42
CA GLU A 141 -21.29 -17.44 -4.78
C GLU A 141 -22.32 -17.17 -5.88
N ALA A 142 -22.73 -15.90 -6.06
CA ALA A 142 -23.61 -15.48 -7.13
C ALA A 142 -22.93 -15.53 -8.52
N ASP A 143 -21.60 -15.59 -8.59
CA ASP A 143 -20.89 -15.74 -9.85
C ASP A 143 -21.10 -17.14 -10.43
N ALA A 144 -21.42 -17.22 -11.72
CA ALA A 144 -21.67 -18.48 -12.40
C ALA A 144 -20.39 -19.31 -12.59
N ASN A 145 -19.23 -18.66 -12.67
CA ASN A 145 -17.94 -19.29 -12.89
C ASN A 145 -17.28 -19.70 -11.58
N PRO A 146 -16.43 -20.75 -11.57
CA PRO A 146 -15.46 -20.94 -10.51
C PRO A 146 -14.60 -19.68 -10.37
N LEU A 147 -14.59 -19.08 -9.18
CA LEU A 147 -13.91 -17.81 -8.92
C LEU A 147 -13.17 -17.85 -7.59
N LEU A 148 -11.97 -17.30 -7.61
CA LEU A 148 -11.15 -16.99 -6.45
C LEU A 148 -10.70 -15.54 -6.56
N TYR A 149 -10.70 -14.83 -5.44
CA TYR A 149 -9.94 -13.59 -5.35
C TYR A 149 -9.03 -13.58 -4.12
N ASP A 150 -7.91 -12.89 -4.25
CA ASP A 150 -6.95 -12.59 -3.22
C ASP A 150 -6.83 -11.07 -3.15
N LEU A 151 -7.48 -10.49 -2.15
CA LEU A 151 -7.36 -9.08 -1.86
C LEU A 151 -6.23 -8.90 -0.87
N GLU A 152 -5.21 -8.16 -1.25
CA GLU A 152 -4.25 -7.64 -0.28
C GLU A 152 -4.94 -6.58 0.56
N GLU A 153 -5.14 -6.89 1.83
CA GLU A 153 -5.61 -5.89 2.76
C GLU A 153 -4.43 -4.97 3.03
N ARG A 154 -4.53 -3.74 2.55
CA ARG A 154 -3.75 -2.67 3.14
C ARG A 154 -4.05 -2.69 4.63
N LEU A 155 -3.03 -2.80 5.46
CA LEU A 155 -3.24 -2.71 6.89
C LEU A 155 -3.84 -1.34 7.15
N ASN A 156 -5.09 -1.35 7.59
CA ASN A 156 -5.66 -0.14 8.15
C ASN A 156 -5.06 0.06 9.54
N ILE A 157 -5.29 1.24 10.11
CA ILE A 157 -4.72 1.57 11.40
C ILE A 157 -5.13 0.60 12.53
N ASP A 158 -6.33 -0.01 12.50
CA ASP A 158 -6.71 -1.02 13.50
C ASP A 158 -5.83 -2.26 13.39
N SER A 159 -5.57 -2.73 12.17
CA SER A 159 -4.69 -3.87 11.92
C SER A 159 -3.24 -3.57 12.30
N ILE A 160 -2.76 -2.35 12.08
CA ILE A 160 -1.44 -1.89 12.53
C ILE A 160 -1.38 -1.91 14.06
N ILE A 161 -2.37 -1.32 14.74
CA ILE A 161 -2.44 -1.31 16.21
C ILE A 161 -2.45 -2.74 16.77
N GLN A 162 -3.19 -3.66 16.15
CA GLN A 162 -3.19 -5.06 16.56
C GLN A 162 -1.80 -5.70 16.43
N ARG A 163 -1.09 -5.45 15.32
CA ARG A 163 0.28 -5.94 15.15
C ARG A 163 1.23 -5.36 16.19
N ILE A 164 1.12 -4.06 16.48
CA ILE A 164 1.92 -3.41 17.53
C ILE A 164 1.70 -4.08 18.89
N GLN A 165 0.46 -4.43 19.23
CA GLN A 165 0.15 -5.13 20.49
C GLN A 165 0.80 -6.53 20.58
N ASP A 166 1.03 -7.16 19.43
CA ASP A 166 1.68 -8.47 19.33
C ASP A 166 3.22 -8.37 19.43
N PHE A 167 3.82 -7.17 19.43
CA PHE A 167 5.27 -7.01 19.63
C PHE A 167 5.66 -7.33 21.07
N LYS A 168 6.87 -7.87 21.25
CA LYS A 168 7.52 -7.95 22.57
C LYS A 168 7.85 -6.54 23.06
N GLU A 169 7.68 -6.33 24.35
CA GLU A 169 7.81 -5.01 25.00
C GLU A 169 9.21 -4.39 24.85
N GLU A 170 10.24 -5.19 24.59
CA GLU A 170 11.62 -4.68 24.38
C GLU A 170 11.82 -3.96 23.04
N TYR A 171 10.95 -4.18 22.05
CA TYR A 171 11.03 -3.55 20.72
C TYR A 171 10.04 -2.40 20.54
N VAL A 172 9.08 -2.22 21.45
CA VAL A 172 8.05 -1.19 21.32
C VAL A 172 7.84 -0.43 22.63
N GLU A 173 7.85 0.89 22.54
CA GLU A 173 7.44 1.78 23.61
C GLU A 173 6.18 2.54 23.18
N CYS A 174 5.06 2.22 23.84
CA CYS A 174 3.81 2.96 23.71
C CYS A 174 3.64 3.91 24.90
N PHE A 175 3.01 5.05 24.64
CA PHE A 175 2.70 6.08 25.62
C PHE A 175 1.20 6.14 25.89
N ASP A 176 0.81 6.93 26.90
CA ASP A 176 -0.60 7.17 27.19
C ASP A 176 -1.34 7.71 25.95
N PRO A 177 -2.60 7.30 25.73
CA PRO A 177 -3.46 7.88 24.71
C PRO A 177 -3.52 9.40 24.74
N ILE A 178 -3.65 10.02 23.57
CA ILE A 178 -3.79 11.46 23.46
C ILE A 178 -5.04 11.97 24.18
N SER A 179 -4.91 13.10 24.87
CA SER A 179 -6.05 13.79 25.50
C SER A 179 -6.76 14.73 24.53
N ASP A 180 -8.03 15.02 24.80
CA ASP A 180 -8.81 16.02 24.04
C ASP A 180 -8.14 17.41 24.08
N ASP A 181 -7.56 17.80 25.22
CA ASP A 181 -6.82 19.06 25.37
C ASP A 181 -5.59 19.12 24.43
N ALA A 182 -4.87 18.01 24.29
CA ALA A 182 -3.73 17.93 23.37
C ALA A 182 -4.18 17.98 21.91
N LEU A 183 -5.27 17.28 21.57
CA LEU A 183 -5.88 17.36 20.23
C LEU A 183 -6.32 18.78 19.89
N GLN A 184 -6.95 19.48 20.82
CA GLN A 184 -7.34 20.88 20.65
C GLN A 184 -6.10 21.76 20.44
N LEU A 185 -5.04 21.56 21.24
CA LEU A 185 -3.80 22.31 21.10
C LEU A 185 -3.17 22.12 19.71
N ALA A 186 -3.21 20.91 19.13
CA ALA A 186 -2.74 20.70 17.76
C ALA A 186 -3.57 21.47 16.73
N GLN A 187 -4.90 21.47 16.84
CA GLN A 187 -5.78 22.24 15.95
C GLN A 187 -5.53 23.74 16.01
N GLU A 188 -5.15 24.27 17.18
CA GLU A 188 -4.82 25.69 17.36
C GLU A 188 -3.45 26.07 16.78
N ASN A 189 -2.51 25.11 16.66
CA ASN A 189 -1.13 25.38 16.27
C ASN A 189 -0.76 24.88 14.87
N ILE A 190 -1.57 23.99 14.28
CA ILE A 190 -1.36 23.42 12.95
C ILE A 190 -2.59 23.79 12.12
N PRO A 191 -2.45 24.62 11.07
CA PRO A 191 -3.59 25.15 10.32
C PRO A 191 -4.25 24.13 9.38
N PHE A 192 -3.96 22.84 9.57
CA PHE A 192 -4.42 21.74 8.74
C PHE A 192 -4.98 20.60 9.58
N GLN A 193 -5.96 19.88 9.02
CA GLN A 193 -6.47 18.69 9.64
C GLN A 193 -5.47 17.54 9.48
N LEU A 194 -5.04 16.96 10.60
CA LEU A 194 -4.18 15.78 10.61
C LEU A 194 -4.93 14.55 10.06
N PRO A 195 -4.23 13.59 9.43
CA PRO A 195 -4.85 12.38 8.89
C PRO A 195 -5.60 11.59 9.96
N ALA A 196 -6.78 11.05 9.61
CA ALA A 196 -7.62 10.30 10.55
C ALA A 196 -6.91 9.06 11.12
N ASP A 197 -6.12 8.37 10.28
CA ASP A 197 -5.35 7.19 10.71
C ASP A 197 -4.25 7.57 11.70
N TYR A 198 -3.61 8.73 11.51
CA TYR A 198 -2.62 9.26 12.45
C TYR A 198 -3.27 9.61 13.81
N ILE A 199 -4.42 10.30 13.79
CA ILE A 199 -5.18 10.60 15.02
C ILE A 199 -5.58 9.32 15.75
N LYS A 200 -5.98 8.29 15.01
CA LYS A 200 -6.36 7.00 15.57
C LYS A 200 -5.18 6.25 16.18
N LEU A 201 -3.97 6.37 15.61
CA LEU A 201 -2.75 5.92 16.27
C LEU A 201 -2.56 6.67 17.60
N LEU A 202 -2.69 7.99 17.61
CA LEU A 202 -2.49 8.82 18.81
C LEU A 202 -3.49 8.51 19.94
N GLN A 203 -4.70 8.09 19.58
CA GLN A 203 -5.71 7.58 20.52
C GLN A 203 -5.34 6.22 21.14
N PHE A 204 -4.49 5.45 20.47
CA PHE A 204 -3.90 4.24 21.03
C PHE A 204 -2.62 4.56 21.83
N SER A 205 -1.74 5.40 21.29
CA SER A 205 -0.46 5.78 21.87
C SER A 205 -0.04 7.17 21.37
N ASN A 206 0.11 8.16 22.26
CA ASN A 206 0.44 9.54 21.89
C ASN A 206 1.92 9.71 21.53
N GLY A 207 2.28 9.22 20.35
CA GLY A 207 3.65 8.93 19.93
C GLY A 207 3.94 7.44 20.08
N ILE A 208 4.96 6.92 19.40
CA ILE A 208 5.39 5.53 19.56
C ILE A 208 6.86 5.39 19.16
N LEU A 209 7.59 4.52 19.85
CA LEU A 209 8.90 4.07 19.42
C LEU A 209 8.83 2.59 19.04
N ILE A 210 9.34 2.24 17.87
CA ILE A 210 9.52 0.85 17.45
C ILE A 210 10.98 0.68 17.01
N CYS A 211 11.72 -0.16 17.71
CA CYS A 211 13.12 -0.49 17.38
C CYS A 211 14.04 0.76 17.26
N GLY A 212 13.70 1.82 17.99
CA GLY A 212 14.42 3.11 17.99
C GLY A 212 13.90 4.14 16.99
N ASP A 213 13.07 3.75 16.04
CA ASP A 213 12.38 4.67 15.13
C ASP A 213 11.12 5.24 15.79
N GLU A 214 10.77 6.47 15.43
CA GLU A 214 9.86 7.30 16.20
C GLU A 214 8.71 7.84 15.34
N VAL A 215 7.49 7.77 15.86
CA VAL A 215 6.37 8.63 15.43
C VAL A 215 6.07 9.62 16.53
N LEU A 216 6.01 10.90 16.16
CA LEU A 216 5.78 12.01 17.08
C LEU A 216 4.41 11.89 17.76
N GLY A 217 4.35 12.29 19.03
CA GLY A 217 3.09 12.55 19.73
C GLY A 217 2.67 14.02 19.57
N ILE A 218 1.58 14.40 20.24
CA ILE A 218 1.14 15.79 20.36
C ILE A 218 1.28 16.22 21.81
N ASN A 219 2.01 17.33 22.02
CA ASN A 219 2.29 17.85 23.36
C ASN A 219 2.92 16.79 24.29
N HIS A 220 3.64 15.83 23.70
CA HIS A 220 4.34 14.76 24.40
C HIS A 220 5.85 15.00 24.31
N LYS A 221 6.58 14.92 25.42
CA LYS A 221 8.03 15.18 25.42
C LYS A 221 8.80 13.87 25.58
N PRO A 222 9.90 13.67 24.82
CA PRO A 222 10.55 14.64 23.93
C PRO A 222 9.94 14.76 22.52
N PHE A 223 8.95 13.91 22.19
CA PHE A 223 8.42 13.64 20.86
C PHE A 223 7.15 14.46 20.54
N ASP A 224 7.31 15.74 20.18
CA ASP A 224 6.19 16.68 20.01
C ASP A 224 6.07 17.22 18.58
N LEU A 225 5.00 16.83 17.90
CA LEU A 225 4.66 17.27 16.55
C LEU A 225 4.46 18.79 16.47
N ILE A 226 3.85 19.43 17.48
CA ILE A 226 3.64 20.89 17.46
C ILE A 226 4.99 21.61 17.47
N LYS A 227 5.92 21.11 18.29
CA LYS A 227 7.27 21.65 18.36
C LYS A 227 8.04 21.42 17.06
N ALA A 228 7.96 20.22 16.49
CA ALA A 228 8.61 19.89 15.22
C ALA A 228 8.08 20.80 14.10
N TYR A 229 6.75 20.91 13.96
CA TYR A 229 6.10 21.80 13.01
C TYR A 229 6.60 23.24 13.17
N LYS A 230 6.52 23.85 14.36
CA LYS A 230 7.01 25.23 14.57
C LYS A 230 8.50 25.39 14.23
N THR A 231 9.32 24.43 14.64
CA THR A 231 10.77 24.51 14.44
C THR A 231 11.13 24.49 12.95
N GLU A 232 10.62 23.51 12.22
CA GLU A 232 10.94 23.32 10.79
C GLU A 232 10.38 24.42 9.89
N HIS A 233 9.31 25.09 10.32
CA HIS A 233 8.66 26.15 9.55
C HIS A 233 9.18 27.56 9.86
N GLU A 234 9.69 27.80 11.07
CA GLU A 234 9.97 29.16 11.55
C GLU A 234 11.41 29.34 12.05
N ALA A 235 12.08 28.28 12.49
CA ALA A 235 13.34 28.37 13.24
C ALA A 235 14.56 27.78 12.50
N THR A 236 14.36 27.09 11.38
CA THR A 236 15.45 26.55 10.54
C THR A 236 15.94 27.58 9.52
N GLN A 237 17.13 27.34 8.94
CA GLN A 237 17.66 28.17 7.85
C GLN A 237 16.96 27.88 6.51
N VAL A 238 16.48 26.64 6.34
CA VAL A 238 15.68 26.19 5.20
C VAL A 238 14.29 25.88 5.72
N TYR A 239 13.34 26.75 5.39
CA TYR A 239 11.98 26.64 5.89
C TYR A 239 11.22 25.52 5.18
N MET A 240 10.63 24.63 5.97
CA MET A 240 9.63 23.70 5.51
C MET A 240 8.37 24.48 5.08
N PRO A 241 7.78 24.20 3.90
CA PRO A 241 6.54 24.82 3.48
C PRO A 241 5.40 24.43 4.43
N SER A 242 4.54 25.38 4.81
CA SER A 242 3.46 25.17 5.80
C SER A 242 2.57 23.94 5.58
N HIS A 243 2.34 23.56 4.33
CA HIS A 243 1.51 22.41 3.97
C HIS A 243 2.20 21.05 4.17
N ILE A 244 3.48 21.03 4.55
CA ILE A 244 4.26 19.84 4.86
C ILE A 244 4.32 19.71 6.38
N VAL A 245 3.69 18.66 6.94
CA VAL A 245 3.58 18.49 8.40
C VAL A 245 4.48 17.33 8.84
N PRO A 246 5.55 17.57 9.62
CA PRO A 246 6.45 16.50 10.06
C PRO A 246 5.75 15.64 11.11
N PHE A 247 5.89 14.32 10.99
CA PHE A 247 5.29 13.37 11.95
C PHE A 247 6.26 12.28 12.43
N ALA A 248 7.39 12.07 11.75
CA ALA A 248 8.40 11.11 12.19
C ALA A 248 9.80 11.62 11.81
N PRO A 249 10.73 11.81 12.77
CA PRO A 249 12.12 12.12 12.46
C PRO A 249 12.88 10.88 11.99
N ASP A 250 13.90 11.06 11.15
CA ASP A 250 14.80 9.97 10.71
C ASP A 250 16.03 9.77 11.64
N GLY A 251 16.04 10.47 12.78
CA GLY A 251 17.17 10.50 13.72
C GLY A 251 18.41 11.29 13.26
N ARG A 252 18.39 11.90 12.07
CA ARG A 252 19.50 12.68 11.48
C ARG A 252 19.11 14.11 11.13
N GLY A 253 17.94 14.54 11.58
CA GLY A 253 17.41 15.88 11.35
C GLY A 253 16.55 16.02 10.10
N ASN A 254 16.25 14.92 9.41
CA ASN A 254 15.26 14.88 8.34
C ASN A 254 13.94 14.32 8.87
N TYR A 255 12.88 14.47 8.09
CA TYR A 255 11.55 14.08 8.52
C TYR A 255 10.77 13.37 7.42
N TYR A 256 9.97 12.40 7.84
CA TYR A 256 8.79 12.01 7.10
C TYR A 256 7.65 12.96 7.42
N CYS A 257 6.99 13.44 6.37
CA CYS A 257 5.99 14.50 6.48
C CYS A 257 4.72 14.16 5.70
N PHE A 258 3.58 14.62 6.19
CA PHE A 258 2.34 14.67 5.42
C PHE A 258 2.37 15.85 4.46
N ASP A 259 2.14 15.61 3.18
CA ASP A 259 1.84 16.67 2.21
C ASP A 259 0.31 16.87 2.14
N VAL A 260 -0.19 17.84 2.91
CA VAL A 260 -1.65 18.06 3.06
C VAL A 260 -2.30 18.63 1.80
N HIS A 261 -1.52 19.18 0.85
CA HIS A 261 -2.03 19.63 -0.44
C HIS A 261 -2.16 18.49 -1.46
N LYS A 262 -1.48 17.37 -1.21
CA LYS A 262 -1.46 16.19 -2.08
C LYS A 262 -2.10 14.98 -1.41
N GLY A 263 -3.19 15.21 -0.66
CA GLY A 263 -3.99 14.13 -0.08
C GLY A 263 -3.30 13.38 1.06
N ASN A 264 -2.35 14.01 1.75
CA ASN A 264 -1.57 13.41 2.84
C ASN A 264 -0.66 12.24 2.41
N GLN A 265 -0.20 12.24 1.16
CA GLN A 265 0.94 11.40 0.77
C GLN A 265 2.16 11.72 1.65
N ILE A 266 3.05 10.75 1.80
CA ILE A 266 4.23 10.87 2.65
C ILE A 266 5.42 11.30 1.81
N VAL A 267 6.03 12.41 2.22
CA VAL A 267 7.25 12.91 1.60
C VAL A 267 8.42 12.84 2.57
N PHE A 268 9.62 12.67 2.05
CA PHE A 268 10.85 12.74 2.83
C PHE A 268 11.49 14.12 2.69
N TRP A 269 11.51 14.87 3.79
CA TRP A 269 12.03 16.23 3.86
C TRP A 269 13.46 16.25 4.41
N VAL A 270 14.40 16.70 3.59
CA VAL A 270 15.81 16.90 3.97
C VAL A 270 16.01 18.33 4.46
N ALA A 271 16.17 18.51 5.78
CA ALA A 271 16.12 19.84 6.41
C ALA A 271 17.22 20.82 5.96
N ASN A 272 18.31 20.34 5.36
CA ASN A 272 19.41 21.17 4.85
C ASN A 272 19.43 21.30 3.32
N HIS A 273 18.38 20.85 2.63
CA HIS A 273 18.30 20.89 1.17
C HIS A 273 17.35 21.98 0.69
N GLN A 274 17.80 22.81 -0.26
CA GLN A 274 16.95 23.85 -0.85
C GLN A 274 16.17 23.31 -2.04
N TYR A 275 14.89 23.00 -1.81
CA TYR A 275 13.95 22.57 -2.84
C TYR A 275 13.54 23.72 -3.78
N SER A 276 13.12 23.36 -4.98
CA SER A 276 12.61 24.27 -6.02
C SER A 276 11.32 23.74 -6.64
N GLU A 277 10.74 24.47 -7.60
CA GLU A 277 9.56 23.99 -8.34
C GLU A 277 9.84 22.73 -9.17
N GLU A 278 11.08 22.51 -9.60
CA GLU A 278 11.50 21.34 -10.38
C GLU A 278 12.11 20.23 -9.50
N ASP A 279 12.52 20.59 -8.29
CA ASP A 279 13.18 19.71 -7.32
C ASP A 279 12.36 19.69 -6.03
N LYS A 280 11.42 18.75 -5.96
CA LYS A 280 10.47 18.60 -4.85
C LYS A 280 10.91 17.48 -3.91
N PRO A 281 10.47 17.49 -2.65
CA PRO A 281 10.64 16.36 -1.75
C PRO A 281 10.19 15.05 -2.39
N GLU A 282 10.95 13.99 -2.18
CA GLU A 282 10.62 12.66 -2.68
C GLU A 282 9.33 12.17 -2.02
N VAL A 283 8.39 11.69 -2.82
CA VAL A 283 7.21 10.99 -2.32
C VAL A 283 7.61 9.55 -2.05
N VAL A 284 7.63 9.15 -0.78
CA VAL A 284 8.09 7.83 -0.35
C VAL A 284 6.94 6.85 -0.14
N ASN A 285 5.78 7.32 0.32
CA ASN A 285 4.60 6.47 0.51
C ASN A 285 3.32 7.20 0.16
N SER A 286 2.28 6.42 -0.13
CA SER A 286 1.00 6.98 -0.57
C SER A 286 0.10 7.44 0.57
N ASP A 287 0.24 6.87 1.76
CA ASP A 287 -0.48 7.27 2.97
C ASP A 287 0.27 6.85 4.26
N PHE A 288 -0.26 7.24 5.41
CA PHE A 288 0.32 6.97 6.72
C PHE A 288 0.44 5.48 7.05
N CYS A 289 -0.57 4.69 6.71
CA CYS A 289 -0.58 3.26 7.05
C CYS A 289 0.45 2.49 6.19
N ASP A 290 0.56 2.87 4.92
CA ASP A 290 1.55 2.39 3.97
C ASP A 290 2.98 2.63 4.51
N TRP A 291 3.26 3.87 4.92
CA TRP A 291 4.55 4.23 5.53
C TRP A 291 4.80 3.50 6.85
N PHE A 292 3.81 3.46 7.75
CA PHE A 292 4.01 2.85 9.07
C PHE A 292 4.29 1.35 8.95
N ASN A 293 3.58 0.67 8.04
CA ASN A 293 3.86 -0.74 7.78
C ASN A 293 5.28 -0.95 7.24
N GLU A 294 5.69 -0.19 6.23
CA GLU A 294 7.02 -0.35 5.63
C GLU A 294 8.13 0.02 6.61
N VAL A 295 8.08 1.25 7.13
CA VAL A 295 9.20 1.86 7.86
C VAL A 295 9.25 1.40 9.31
N MET A 296 8.12 1.33 10.00
CA MET A 296 8.13 1.00 11.44
C MET A 296 8.07 -0.51 11.69
N ILE A 297 7.37 -1.27 10.83
CA ILE A 297 7.15 -2.70 11.05
C ILE A 297 8.09 -3.54 10.19
N ASP A 298 8.04 -3.41 8.86
CA ASP A 298 8.75 -4.32 7.96
C ASP A 298 10.27 -4.13 8.07
N TRP A 299 10.78 -2.89 8.17
CA TRP A 299 12.21 -2.67 8.42
C TRP A 299 12.66 -3.20 9.78
N CYS A 300 11.85 -3.09 10.84
CA CYS A 300 12.21 -3.72 12.11
C CYS A 300 12.27 -5.25 12.00
N ILE A 301 11.32 -5.88 11.30
CA ILE A 301 11.37 -7.32 11.02
C ILE A 301 12.63 -7.70 10.23
N GLU A 302 13.07 -6.88 9.29
CA GLU A 302 14.29 -7.13 8.52
C GLU A 302 15.56 -7.07 9.39
N LEU A 303 15.60 -6.16 10.37
CA LEU A 303 16.75 -5.98 11.26
C LEU A 303 16.79 -7.01 12.39
N GLU A 304 15.66 -7.24 13.06
CA GLU A 304 15.57 -8.01 14.29
C GLU A 304 14.98 -9.43 14.05
N GLY A 305 14.39 -9.68 12.88
CA GLY A 305 13.75 -10.95 12.53
C GLY A 305 12.28 -11.05 12.98
N GLN A 306 11.68 -12.22 12.75
CA GLN A 306 10.30 -12.51 13.19
C GLN A 306 10.18 -12.70 14.71
N ASP A 307 11.30 -12.74 15.43
CA ASP A 307 11.34 -12.91 16.88
C ASP A 307 10.85 -11.67 17.64
N ILE A 308 10.56 -10.55 16.96
CA ILE A 308 9.99 -9.35 17.59
C ILE A 308 8.55 -9.56 18.08
N PHE A 309 7.85 -10.56 17.55
CA PHE A 309 6.48 -10.90 17.92
C PHE A 309 6.44 -11.84 19.13
N LYS A 310 5.35 -11.77 19.90
CA LYS A 310 5.05 -12.61 21.08
C LYS A 310 4.71 -14.05 20.71
#